data_AF-A0AAX2EL42-F1
#
_entry.id   AF-A0AAX2EL42-F1
#
_cell.length_a   1.000
_cell.length_b   1.000
_cell.length_c   1.000
_cell.angle_alpha   90.00
_cell.angle_beta   90.00
_cell.angle_gamma   90.00
#
_symmetry.space_group_name_H-M   'P 1'
#
loop_
_entity.id
_entity.type
_entity.pdbx_description
1 polymer ?
#
loop_
_entity_poly.entity_id
_entity_poly.type
_entity_poly.pdbx_seq_one_letter_code
_entity_poly.pdbx_strand_id
1 'polypeptide(L)'
;MGRAPWGSQREADVVREVLTLTGCDELAHRRYATLSGGEQQRVQLARCLAQLWRDSAPEGWLFLDEPTSALDLYHQQQLLRLLKKLTASGKLHVCVVLHDLNLAALWADRILLLHKGRLVAQGSPQQVIQTPVIAQWYGADVQVSAHPGGDAPHVFLCA
;
A
#
# COMPACT_ATOMS: atom_id res chain seq x y z
N MET A 1 -0.63 -10.29 18.17
CA MET A 1 -1.06 -10.30 16.75
C MET A 1 0.01 -11.04 15.95
N GLY A 2 -0.02 -12.33 15.65
CA GLY A 2 -0.96 -13.45 15.83
C GLY A 2 -0.40 -14.53 14.90
N ARG A 3 0.53 -15.36 15.41
CA ARG A 3 1.22 -16.38 14.60
C ARG A 3 0.25 -17.51 14.26
N ALA A 4 0.19 -17.94 13.00
CA ALA A 4 -0.31 -19.25 12.64
C ALA A 4 0.79 -20.30 12.94
N PRO A 5 0.45 -21.48 13.52
CA PRO A 5 1.45 -22.41 14.07
C PRO A 5 1.81 -23.56 13.12
N TRP A 6 2.52 -23.35 12.00
CA TRP A 6 2.97 -24.47 11.13
C TRP A 6 4.26 -24.03 10.38
N GLY A 7 5.48 -24.52 10.66
CA GLY A 7 6.02 -25.85 10.33
C GLY A 7 7.51 -25.72 9.89
N SER A 8 8.42 -26.41 10.59
CA SER A 8 9.86 -26.07 10.73
C SER A 8 10.79 -26.24 9.51
N GLN A 9 10.29 -26.44 8.28
CA GLN A 9 11.14 -26.58 7.08
C GLN A 9 10.80 -25.61 5.94
N ARG A 10 9.54 -25.14 5.81
CA ARG A 10 9.18 -24.12 4.81
C ARG A 10 9.55 -22.68 5.24
N GLU A 11 9.81 -22.46 6.52
CA GLU A 11 9.98 -21.10 7.07
C GLU A 11 11.21 -20.38 6.49
N ALA A 12 12.35 -21.06 6.30
CA ALA A 12 13.57 -20.42 5.81
C ALA A 12 13.47 -20.02 4.33
N ASP A 13 12.87 -20.87 3.50
CA ASP A 13 12.69 -20.60 2.08
C ASP A 13 11.64 -19.50 1.87
N VAL A 14 10.52 -19.54 2.61
CA VAL A 14 9.51 -18.46 2.61
C VAL A 14 10.12 -17.14 3.05
N VAL A 15 10.91 -17.12 4.13
CA VAL A 15 11.58 -15.90 4.57
C VAL A 15 12.51 -15.36 3.49
N ARG A 16 13.29 -16.22 2.83
CA ARG A 16 14.18 -15.80 1.75
C ARG A 16 13.40 -15.21 0.57
N GLU A 17 12.35 -15.89 0.11
CA GLU A 17 11.50 -15.40 -0.99
C GLU A 17 10.87 -14.06 -0.66
N VAL A 18 10.35 -13.90 0.56
CA VAL A 18 9.71 -12.66 1.00
C VAL A 18 10.72 -11.52 1.15
N LEU A 19 11.94 -11.80 1.65
CA LEU A 19 13.02 -10.82 1.68
C LEU A 19 13.39 -10.36 0.27
N THR A 20 13.51 -11.28 -0.69
CA THR A 20 13.77 -10.95 -2.09
C THR A 20 12.63 -10.13 -2.71
N LEU A 21 11.37 -10.50 -2.47
CA LEU A 21 10.20 -9.76 -2.96
C LEU A 21 10.13 -8.33 -2.41
N THR A 22 10.59 -8.12 -1.19
CA THR A 22 10.60 -6.82 -0.51
C THR A 22 11.92 -6.06 -0.63
N GLY A 23 12.91 -6.61 -1.35
CA GLY A 23 14.24 -6.01 -1.50
C GLY A 23 14.99 -5.85 -0.17
N CYS A 24 14.83 -6.81 0.73
CA CYS A 24 15.40 -6.80 2.08
C CYS A 24 16.54 -7.81 2.27
N ASP A 25 17.07 -8.41 1.20
CA ASP A 25 18.14 -9.43 1.27
C ASP A 25 19.37 -8.92 2.03
N GLU A 26 19.80 -7.68 1.75
CA GLU A 26 20.95 -7.05 2.41
C GLU A 26 20.70 -6.71 3.89
N LEU A 27 19.43 -6.72 4.32
CA LEU A 27 19.01 -6.40 5.68
C LEU A 27 18.90 -7.64 6.57
N ALA A 28 18.98 -8.85 5.99
CA ALA A 28 18.72 -10.11 6.68
C ALA A 28 19.59 -10.33 7.94
N HIS A 29 20.82 -9.82 7.95
CA HIS A 29 21.77 -9.96 9.05
C HIS A 29 21.94 -8.70 9.90
N ARG A 30 21.24 -7.61 9.57
CA ARG A 30 21.31 -6.35 10.32
C ARG A 30 20.36 -6.38 11.51
N ARG A 31 20.71 -5.63 12.58
CA ARG A 31 19.83 -5.46 13.73
C ARG A 31 18.68 -4.55 13.33
N TYR A 32 17.44 -4.94 13.64
CA TYR A 32 16.25 -4.15 13.30
C TYR A 32 16.32 -2.70 13.80
N ALA A 33 16.83 -2.48 15.02
CA ALA A 33 16.96 -1.16 15.62
C ALA A 33 17.99 -0.24 14.93
N THR A 34 18.87 -0.78 14.08
CA THR A 34 19.86 0.01 13.34
C THR A 34 19.41 0.36 11.92
N LEU A 35 18.22 -0.09 11.53
CA LEU A 35 17.63 0.19 10.22
C LEU A 35 17.01 1.59 10.19
N SER A 36 17.09 2.25 9.04
CA SER A 36 16.34 3.48 8.75
C SER A 36 14.83 3.25 8.79
N GLY A 37 14.03 4.31 8.93
CA GLY A 37 12.56 4.19 9.00
C GLY A 37 11.97 3.44 7.80
N GLY A 38 12.45 3.72 6.59
CA GLY A 38 11.99 3.02 5.38
C GLY A 38 12.41 1.55 5.32
N GLU A 39 13.63 1.22 5.75
CA GLU A 39 14.06 -0.18 5.88
C GLU A 39 13.24 -0.93 6.92
N GLN A 40 12.95 -0.31 8.06
CA GLN A 40 12.08 -0.88 9.09
C GLN A 40 10.69 -1.19 8.54
N GLN A 41 10.10 -0.27 7.77
CA GLN A 41 8.80 -0.49 7.13
C GLN A 41 8.84 -1.64 6.11
N ARG A 42 9.87 -1.73 5.28
CA ARG A 42 10.01 -2.86 4.34
C ARG A 42 10.14 -4.21 5.05
N VAL A 43 10.92 -4.27 6.14
CA VAL A 43 11.02 -5.47 6.97
C VAL A 43 9.70 -5.81 7.65
N GLN A 44 8.92 -4.80 8.06
CA GLN A 44 7.57 -5.02 8.60
C GLN A 44 6.61 -5.56 7.55
N LEU A 45 6.65 -5.03 6.32
CA LEU A 45 5.89 -5.56 5.18
C LEU A 45 6.29 -7.01 4.88
N ALA A 46 7.59 -7.30 4.85
CA ALA A 46 8.13 -8.64 4.68
C ALA A 46 7.57 -9.59 5.75
N ARG A 47 7.58 -9.18 7.02
CA ARG A 47 6.99 -9.96 8.11
C ARG A 47 5.50 -10.26 7.86
N CYS A 48 4.71 -9.29 7.43
CA CYS A 48 3.29 -9.49 7.15
C CYS A 48 3.07 -10.44 5.96
N LEU A 49 3.84 -10.29 4.87
CA LEU A 49 3.75 -11.16 3.71
C LEU A 49 4.15 -12.60 4.03
N ALA A 50 5.18 -12.80 4.85
CA ALA A 50 5.58 -14.12 5.32
C ALA A 50 4.48 -14.79 6.18
N GLN A 51 3.73 -14.01 6.96
CA GLN A 51 2.60 -14.52 7.74
C GLN A 51 1.39 -14.92 6.87
N LEU A 52 1.21 -14.23 5.75
CA LEU A 52 0.15 -14.51 4.78
C LEU A 52 0.57 -15.57 3.75
N TRP A 53 1.80 -16.08 3.83
CA TRP A 53 2.33 -16.99 2.83
C TRP A 53 1.61 -18.34 2.87
N ARG A 54 1.06 -18.75 1.72
CA ARG A 54 0.40 -20.04 1.53
C ARG A 54 0.86 -20.66 0.23
N ASP A 55 1.37 -21.89 0.35
CA ASP A 55 1.95 -22.69 -0.73
C ASP A 55 3.09 -21.98 -1.48
N SER A 56 2.76 -21.07 -2.40
CA SER A 56 3.70 -20.35 -3.26
C SER A 56 3.50 -18.83 -3.32
N ALA A 57 2.49 -18.28 -2.64
CA ALA A 57 2.18 -16.85 -2.70
C ALA A 57 1.50 -16.34 -1.41
N PRO A 58 1.54 -15.02 -1.13
CA PRO A 58 0.74 -14.45 -0.05
C PRO A 58 -0.75 -14.49 -0.40
N GLU A 59 -1.57 -14.98 0.54
CA GLU A 59 -3.02 -15.10 0.40
C GLU A 59 -3.73 -14.51 1.62
N GLY A 60 -4.87 -13.85 1.41
CA GLY A 60 -5.70 -13.27 2.48
C GLY A 60 -5.76 -11.75 2.46
N TRP A 61 -5.80 -11.12 3.63
CA TRP A 61 -6.02 -9.68 3.78
C TRP A 61 -4.82 -9.01 4.44
N LEU A 62 -4.26 -8.01 3.76
CA LEU A 62 -3.19 -7.16 4.26
C LEU A 62 -3.74 -5.77 4.53
N PHE A 63 -3.61 -5.31 5.78
CA PHE A 63 -3.98 -3.96 6.19
C PHE A 63 -2.70 -3.15 6.44
N LEU A 64 -2.63 -1.96 5.83
CA LEU A 64 -1.50 -1.05 5.93
C LEU A 64 -2.00 0.32 6.38
N ASP A 65 -1.52 0.74 7.53
CA ASP A 65 -1.82 2.06 8.08
C ASP A 65 -0.68 3.01 7.71
N GLU A 66 -0.96 3.97 6.81
CA GLU A 66 -0.03 5.00 6.34
C GLU A 66 1.41 4.50 6.05
N PRO A 67 1.59 3.50 5.16
CA PRO A 67 2.92 2.92 4.92
C PRO A 67 3.88 3.90 4.21
N THR A 68 3.38 5.03 3.70
CA THR A 68 4.13 5.99 2.89
C THR A 68 4.72 7.16 3.67
N SER A 69 4.26 7.43 4.91
CA SER A 69 4.56 8.69 5.63
C SER A 69 6.05 8.91 5.96
N ALA A 70 6.87 7.85 5.99
CA ALA A 70 8.31 7.91 6.26
C ALA A 70 9.19 7.54 5.05
N LEU A 71 8.59 7.41 3.86
CA LEU A 71 9.28 6.98 2.64
C LEU A 71 9.43 8.12 1.64
N ASP A 72 10.57 8.15 0.97
CA ASP A 72 10.76 9.00 -0.21
C ASP A 72 9.86 8.56 -1.37
N LEU A 73 9.60 9.48 -2.30
CA LEU A 73 8.71 9.31 -3.45
C LEU A 73 9.01 8.02 -4.26
N TYR A 74 10.29 7.71 -4.47
CA TYR A 74 10.73 6.47 -5.12
C TYR A 74 10.28 5.22 -4.37
N HIS A 75 10.49 5.19 -3.05
CA HIS A 75 10.16 4.04 -2.21
C HIS A 75 8.65 3.87 -2.04
N GLN A 76 7.89 4.96 -1.95
CA GLN A 76 6.42 4.92 -1.96
C GLN A 76 5.90 4.25 -3.23
N GLN A 77 6.42 4.66 -4.39
CA GLN A 77 6.03 4.09 -5.68
C GLN A 77 6.39 2.62 -5.78
N GLN A 78 7.60 2.23 -5.35
CA GLN A 78 8.03 0.83 -5.37
C GLN A 78 7.14 -0.06 -4.49
N LEU A 79 6.78 0.41 -3.29
CA LEU A 79 5.90 -0.31 -2.37
C LEU A 79 4.50 -0.50 -2.96
N LEU A 80 3.88 0.57 -3.45
CA LEU A 80 2.53 0.48 -4.02
C LEU A 80 2.50 -0.38 -5.29
N ARG A 81 3.56 -0.31 -6.11
CA ARG A 81 3.72 -1.17 -7.29
C ARG A 81 3.87 -2.64 -6.92
N LEU A 82 4.61 -2.96 -5.87
CA LEU A 82 4.74 -4.32 -5.36
C LEU A 82 3.37 -4.84 -4.91
N LEU A 83 2.65 -4.06 -4.09
CA LEU A 83 1.32 -4.43 -3.63
C LEU A 83 0.37 -4.70 -4.79
N LYS A 84 0.35 -3.82 -5.80
CA LYS A 84 -0.50 -3.99 -6.98
C LYS A 84 -0.19 -5.27 -7.76
N LYS A 85 1.08 -5.65 -7.87
CA LYS A 85 1.50 -6.90 -8.50
C LYS A 85 1.03 -8.11 -7.69
N LEU A 86 1.11 -8.05 -6.36
CA LEU A 86 0.69 -9.16 -5.49
C LEU A 86 -0.84 -9.36 -5.54
N THR A 87 -1.62 -8.28 -5.59
CA THR A 87 -3.08 -8.35 -5.71
C THR A 87 -3.56 -8.83 -7.08
N ALA A 88 -2.72 -8.77 -8.13
CA ALA A 88 -3.09 -9.21 -9.48
C ALA A 88 -3.44 -10.71 -9.56
N SER A 89 -2.93 -11.52 -8.63
CA SER A 89 -3.27 -12.94 -8.51
C SER A 89 -4.70 -13.21 -8.05
N GLY A 90 -5.39 -12.20 -7.50
CA GLY A 90 -6.74 -12.32 -6.93
C GLY A 90 -6.81 -13.00 -5.57
N LYS A 91 -5.69 -13.49 -5.04
CA LYS A 91 -5.64 -14.21 -3.75
C LYS A 91 -5.28 -13.33 -2.55
N LEU A 92 -4.64 -12.19 -2.82
CA LEU A 92 -4.29 -11.18 -1.82
C LEU A 92 -5.18 -9.96 -2.00
N HIS A 93 -5.76 -9.50 -0.90
CA HIS A 93 -6.50 -8.25 -0.82
C HIS A 93 -5.74 -7.27 0.06
N VAL A 94 -5.52 -6.06 -0.45
CA VAL A 94 -4.77 -5.02 0.27
C VAL A 94 -5.71 -3.86 0.58
N CYS A 95 -5.77 -3.50 1.86
CA CYS A 95 -6.42 -2.29 2.33
C CYS A 95 -5.33 -1.35 2.86
N VAL A 96 -5.15 -0.22 2.20
CA VAL A 96 -4.14 0.77 2.56
C VAL A 96 -4.81 2.10 2.90
N VAL A 97 -4.38 2.72 3.99
CA VAL A 97 -4.74 4.09 4.36
C VAL A 97 -3.69 5.02 3.77
N LEU A 98 -4.13 5.92 2.88
CA LEU A 98 -3.28 6.91 2.20
C LEU A 98 -3.85 8.30 2.42
N HIS A 99 -2.95 9.27 2.64
CA HIS A 99 -3.29 10.69 2.67
C HIS A 99 -3.18 11.38 1.31
N ASP A 100 -2.37 10.81 0.42
CA ASP A 100 -2.17 11.35 -0.92
C ASP A 100 -3.23 10.81 -1.89
N LEU A 101 -4.07 11.72 -2.39
CA LEU A 101 -5.14 11.43 -3.34
C LEU A 101 -4.61 10.93 -4.69
N ASN A 102 -3.47 11.43 -5.15
CA ASN A 102 -2.88 11.03 -6.43
C ASN A 102 -2.29 9.61 -6.34
N LEU A 103 -1.66 9.26 -5.22
CA LEU A 103 -1.22 7.88 -4.99
C LEU A 103 -2.41 6.91 -4.91
N ALA A 104 -3.48 7.30 -4.21
CA ALA A 104 -4.70 6.51 -4.17
C ALA A 104 -5.31 6.35 -5.57
N ALA A 105 -5.34 7.41 -6.37
CA ALA A 105 -5.87 7.39 -7.73
C ALA A 105 -5.13 6.43 -8.67
N LEU A 106 -3.80 6.38 -8.56
CA LEU A 106 -2.96 5.59 -9.45
C LEU A 106 -2.96 4.09 -9.13
N TRP A 107 -3.03 3.73 -7.85
CA TRP A 107 -2.77 2.35 -7.41
C TRP A 107 -4.01 1.61 -6.91
N ALA A 108 -5.01 2.33 -6.38
CA ALA A 108 -6.19 1.70 -5.81
C ALA A 108 -7.21 1.30 -6.90
N ASP A 109 -7.78 0.10 -6.76
CA ASP A 109 -8.93 -0.32 -7.57
C ASP A 109 -10.23 0.33 -7.09
N ARG A 110 -10.34 0.54 -5.77
CA ARG A 110 -11.46 1.19 -5.11
C ARG A 110 -10.97 2.11 -4.01
N ILE A 111 -11.65 3.23 -3.84
CA ILE A 111 -11.37 4.23 -2.81
C ILE A 111 -12.57 4.31 -1.87
N LEU A 112 -12.27 4.40 -0.57
CA LEU A 112 -13.23 4.67 0.49
C LEU A 112 -12.85 6.00 1.13
N LEU A 113 -13.70 7.01 0.98
CA LEU A 113 -13.48 8.32 1.59
C LEU A 113 -14.22 8.39 2.92
N LEU A 114 -13.47 8.58 4.00
CA LEU A 114 -14.02 8.72 5.35
C LEU A 114 -13.88 10.17 5.81
N HIS A 115 -14.95 10.73 6.38
CA HIS A 115 -14.95 12.04 7.01
C HIS A 115 -15.71 11.97 8.34
N LYS A 116 -15.06 12.40 9.44
CA LYS A 116 -15.63 12.40 10.81
C LYS A 116 -16.30 11.07 11.20
N GLY A 117 -15.62 9.95 10.90
CA GLY A 117 -16.09 8.60 11.22
C GLY A 117 -17.24 8.09 10.36
N ARG A 118 -17.59 8.78 9.26
CA ARG A 118 -18.61 8.35 8.31
C ARG A 118 -17.99 8.12 6.93
N LEU A 119 -18.44 7.08 6.25
CA LEU A 119 -18.13 6.85 4.85
C LEU A 119 -18.93 7.86 4.00
N VAL A 120 -18.24 8.79 3.35
CA VAL A 120 -18.87 9.86 2.57
C VAL A 120 -18.85 9.59 1.07
N ALA A 121 -17.90 8.78 0.59
CA ALA A 121 -17.87 8.31 -0.80
C ALA A 121 -17.19 6.94 -0.89
N GLN A 122 -17.61 6.14 -1.86
CA GLN A 122 -16.97 4.87 -2.20
C GLN A 122 -17.14 4.56 -3.69
N GLY A 123 -16.13 3.97 -4.32
CA GLY A 123 -16.19 3.65 -5.74
C GLY A 123 -14.82 3.48 -6.37
N SER A 124 -14.76 3.51 -7.71
CA SER A 124 -13.49 3.62 -8.42
C SER A 124 -12.84 4.99 -8.16
N PRO A 125 -11.53 5.14 -8.43
CA PRO A 125 -10.86 6.44 -8.36
C PRO A 125 -11.63 7.56 -9.08
N GLN A 126 -12.14 7.31 -10.29
CA GLN A 126 -12.87 8.29 -11.10
C GLN A 126 -14.23 8.68 -10.50
N GLN A 127 -14.86 7.78 -9.76
CA GLN A 127 -16.14 8.04 -9.09
C GLN A 127 -15.96 8.85 -7.79
N VAL A 128 -14.85 8.63 -7.08
CA VAL A 128 -14.60 9.24 -5.76
C VAL A 128 -13.80 10.53 -5.86
N ILE A 129 -12.76 10.55 -6.69
CA ILE A 129 -11.87 11.71 -6.85
C ILE A 129 -12.48 12.62 -7.91
N GLN A 130 -13.41 13.45 -7.46
CA GLN A 130 -14.05 14.49 -8.26
C GLN A 130 -13.91 15.83 -7.55
N THR A 131 -13.72 16.91 -8.31
CA THR A 131 -13.61 18.28 -7.78
C THR A 131 -14.66 18.60 -6.70
N PRO A 132 -15.98 18.40 -6.89
CA PRO A 132 -16.95 18.73 -5.84
C PRO A 132 -16.78 17.90 -4.57
N VAL A 133 -16.39 16.62 -4.69
CA VAL A 133 -16.18 15.72 -3.54
C VAL A 133 -14.95 16.15 -2.75
N ILE A 134 -13.83 16.41 -3.43
CA ILE A 134 -12.59 16.80 -2.77
C ILE A 134 -12.73 18.19 -2.14
N ALA A 135 -13.29 19.18 -2.85
CA ALA A 135 -13.52 20.51 -2.30
C ALA A 135 -14.42 20.47 -1.05
N GLN A 136 -15.48 19.65 -1.07
CA GLN A 136 -16.41 19.52 0.06
C GLN A 136 -15.76 18.90 1.31
N TRP A 137 -14.94 17.86 1.15
CA TRP A 137 -14.47 17.05 2.30
C TRP A 137 -13.03 17.34 2.73
N TYR A 138 -12.17 17.82 1.84
CA TYR A 138 -10.80 18.24 2.15
C TYR A 138 -10.69 19.74 2.44
N GLY A 139 -11.68 20.55 2.05
CA GLY A 139 -11.65 22.00 2.26
C GLY A 139 -10.50 22.71 1.53
N ALA A 140 -9.97 22.08 0.48
CA ALA A 140 -8.91 22.62 -0.36
C ALA A 140 -9.47 23.02 -1.72
N ASP A 141 -9.00 24.16 -2.25
CA ASP A 141 -9.28 24.56 -3.62
C ASP A 141 -8.45 23.70 -4.58
N VAL A 142 -9.13 22.76 -5.22
CA VAL A 142 -8.51 21.78 -6.12
C VAL A 142 -9.21 21.76 -7.47
N GLN A 143 -8.46 21.33 -8.48
CA GLN A 143 -9.02 20.87 -9.74
C GLN A 143 -8.59 19.42 -9.99
N VAL A 144 -9.46 18.69 -10.68
CA VAL A 144 -9.23 17.31 -11.09
C VAL A 144 -9.18 17.25 -12.61
N SER A 145 -8.10 16.67 -13.15
CA SER A 145 -7.93 16.41 -14.59
C SER A 145 -7.56 14.94 -14.80
N ALA A 146 -7.55 14.50 -16.05
CA ALA A 146 -7.01 13.18 -16.39
C ALA A 146 -5.48 13.19 -16.32
N HIS A 147 -4.89 12.14 -15.76
CA HIS A 147 -3.44 11.99 -15.73
C HIS A 147 -2.88 11.83 -17.17
N PRO A 148 -1.81 12.53 -17.57
CA PRO A 148 -1.30 12.47 -18.94
C PRO A 148 -0.80 11.07 -19.35
N GLY A 149 -0.45 10.23 -18.37
CA GLY A 149 -0.02 8.85 -18.56
C GLY A 149 -1.12 7.78 -18.44
N GLY A 150 -2.41 8.13 -18.29
CA GLY A 150 -3.52 7.16 -18.23
C GLY A 150 -4.82 7.71 -17.64
N ASP A 151 -5.84 6.87 -17.51
CA ASP A 151 -7.20 7.30 -17.13
C ASP A 151 -7.40 7.56 -15.62
N ALA A 152 -6.32 7.60 -14.84
CA ALA A 152 -6.41 7.92 -13.41
C ALA A 152 -6.72 9.42 -13.23
N PRO A 153 -7.61 9.79 -12.29
CA PRO A 153 -7.81 11.19 -11.95
C PRO A 153 -6.57 11.76 -11.28
N HIS A 154 -6.22 13.01 -11.62
CA HIS A 154 -5.10 13.74 -11.07
C HIS A 154 -5.58 15.02 -10.41
N VAL A 155 -5.26 15.18 -9.14
CA VAL A 155 -5.64 16.33 -8.30
C VAL A 155 -4.49 17.32 -8.25
N PHE A 156 -4.77 18.58 -8.55
CA PHE A 156 -3.82 19.69 -8.43
C PHE A 156 -4.45 20.84 -7.64
N LEU A 157 -3.60 21.55 -6.89
CA LEU A 157 -4.01 22.70 -6.09
C LEU A 157 -4.24 23.90 -7.00
N CYS A 158 -5.33 24.61 -6.76
CA CYS A 158 -5.55 25.92 -7.35
C CYS A 158 -4.95 27.00 -6.45
N ALA A 159 -4.44 28.06 -7.08
CA ALA A 159 -3.94 29.26 -6.43
C ALA A 159 -4.98 30.39 -6.52
#